data_AF-A0A814WFJ8-F1
#
_entry.id   AF-A0A814WFJ8-F1
#
_cell.length_a   1.000
_cell.length_b   1.000
_cell.length_c   1.000
_cell.angle_alpha   90.00
_cell.angle_beta   90.00
_cell.angle_gamma   90.00
#
_symmetry.space_group_name_H-M   'P 1'
#
loop_
_entity.id
_entity.type
_entity.pdbx_description
1 polymer ?
#
loop_
_entity_poly.entity_id
_entity_poly.type
_entity_poly.pdbx_seq_one_letter_code
_entity_poly.pdbx_strand_id
1 'polypeptide(L)'
;MVKTVIIPHNVTVYISSQTGLTINILSMRVYGTLQIGSSINSSLTTFTFQYPVNMMIFKGGVLQDLTLHHRWSVSSNTIITIYYGGSFISSQPTTLISNTNNSTATFNSSISGPYTITVDLQGKIQNYSSIKFAPCESGDFGLNSTWLGGLAPTVGRCSPNDGGCNLIIPTNFNITRRNNQSTINGVNVYIYGSFEISSWVSYFFHLSHAFLRLRW
;
A
#
# COMPACT_ATOMS: atom_id res chain seq x y z
N MET A 1 1.09 7.86 18.95
CA MET A 1 -0.17 7.10 18.77
C MET A 1 -0.37 6.82 17.29
N VAL A 2 -0.48 5.55 16.88
CA VAL A 2 -0.87 5.22 15.51
C VAL A 2 -2.38 5.39 15.41
N LYS A 3 -2.84 6.29 14.53
CA LYS A 3 -4.27 6.47 14.25
C LYS A 3 -4.69 5.45 13.19
N THR A 4 -5.21 4.31 13.66
CA THR A 4 -5.74 3.25 12.81
C THR A 4 -7.26 3.32 12.78
N VAL A 5 -7.84 3.24 11.58
CA VAL A 5 -9.28 3.08 11.36
C VAL A 5 -9.53 1.70 10.76
N ILE A 6 -10.53 0.99 11.28
CA ILE A 6 -10.96 -0.31 10.77
C ILE A 6 -12.42 -0.19 10.38
N ILE A 7 -12.72 -0.54 9.13
CA ILE A 7 -14.08 -0.63 8.60
C ILE A 7 -14.39 -2.12 8.46
N PRO A 8 -15.20 -2.70 9.37
CA PRO A 8 -15.44 -4.14 9.40
C PRO A 8 -16.36 -4.57 8.26
N HIS A 9 -16.47 -5.88 8.05
CA HIS A 9 -17.40 -6.47 7.08
C HIS A 9 -18.84 -5.99 7.32
N ASN A 10 -19.61 -5.86 6.23
CA ASN A 10 -21.02 -5.46 6.24
C ASN A 10 -21.28 -4.06 6.82
N VAL A 11 -20.25 -3.25 7.06
CA VAL A 11 -20.38 -1.85 7.45
C VAL A 11 -19.98 -0.96 6.29
N THR A 12 -20.81 0.06 6.03
CA THR A 12 -20.47 1.13 5.11
C THR A 12 -20.19 2.41 5.89
N VAL A 13 -19.02 3.00 5.65
CA VAL A 13 -18.64 4.31 6.15
C VAL A 13 -18.65 5.29 4.98
N TYR A 14 -19.32 6.42 5.18
CA TYR A 14 -19.41 7.49 4.20
C TYR A 14 -18.65 8.69 4.75
N ILE A 15 -17.75 9.25 3.94
CA ILE A 15 -16.98 10.43 4.28
C ILE A 15 -17.31 11.51 3.26
N SER A 16 -17.93 12.60 3.70
CA SER A 16 -18.29 13.73 2.82
C SER A 16 -17.99 15.08 3.48
N SER A 17 -17.75 16.09 2.64
CA SER A 17 -17.58 17.50 3.03
C SER A 17 -18.05 18.37 1.86
N GLN A 18 -18.36 19.64 2.13
CA GLN A 18 -18.96 20.53 1.13
C GLN A 18 -18.01 20.98 0.02
N THR A 19 -16.71 21.15 0.27
CA THR A 19 -15.78 21.69 -0.76
C THR A 19 -14.41 21.03 -0.73
N GLY A 20 -13.89 20.73 0.45
CA GLY A 20 -12.63 20.02 0.65
C GLY A 20 -12.61 19.24 1.97
N LEU A 21 -11.84 18.15 2.00
CA LEU A 21 -11.66 17.36 3.21
C LEU A 21 -10.21 16.90 3.33
N THR A 22 -9.61 17.18 4.49
CA THR A 22 -8.29 16.69 4.87
C THR A 22 -8.42 15.72 6.02
N ILE A 23 -7.84 14.53 5.89
CA ILE A 23 -7.84 13.53 6.96
C ILE A 23 -6.43 13.20 7.46
N ASN A 24 -6.36 12.97 8.78
CA ASN A 24 -5.12 12.69 9.51
C ASN A 24 -5.11 11.23 10.02
N ILE A 25 -5.25 10.28 9.09
CA ILE A 25 -5.26 8.85 9.38
C ILE A 25 -4.00 8.22 8.80
N LEU A 26 -3.28 7.45 9.62
CA LEU A 26 -2.03 6.80 9.21
C LEU A 26 -2.26 5.40 8.66
N SER A 27 -3.31 4.71 9.13
CA SER A 27 -3.63 3.37 8.67
C SER A 27 -5.14 3.16 8.56
N MET A 28 -5.56 2.58 7.45
CA MET A 28 -6.94 2.15 7.22
C MET A 28 -6.98 0.71 6.79
N ARG A 29 -7.90 -0.06 7.39
CA ARG A 29 -8.21 -1.44 7.02
C ARG A 29 -9.67 -1.53 6.64
N VAL A 30 -9.94 -1.86 5.39
CA VAL A 30 -11.28 -1.87 4.82
C VAL A 30 -11.69 -3.31 4.49
N TYR A 31 -12.60 -3.84 5.30
CA TYR A 31 -13.24 -5.15 5.10
C TYR A 31 -14.72 -5.02 4.66
N GLY A 32 -15.34 -3.87 4.95
CA GLY A 32 -16.64 -3.45 4.43
C GLY A 32 -16.50 -2.39 3.33
N THR A 33 -17.32 -1.36 3.33
CA THR A 33 -17.30 -0.33 2.29
C THR A 33 -16.85 1.02 2.85
N LEU A 34 -15.88 1.66 2.20
CA LEU A 34 -15.51 3.05 2.43
C LEU A 34 -15.90 3.88 1.21
N GLN A 35 -16.83 4.83 1.38
CA GLN A 35 -17.21 5.78 0.34
C GLN A 35 -16.66 7.17 0.66
N ILE A 36 -16.02 7.80 -0.33
CA ILE A 36 -15.44 9.14 -0.22
C ILE A 36 -16.16 10.07 -1.19
N GLY A 37 -16.91 11.03 -0.68
CA GLY A 37 -17.85 11.85 -1.44
C GLY A 37 -19.30 11.38 -1.27
N SER A 38 -20.15 11.67 -2.26
CA SER A 38 -21.58 11.35 -2.21
C SER A 38 -22.10 10.93 -3.59
N SER A 39 -22.96 9.92 -3.63
CA SER A 39 -23.57 9.41 -4.87
C SER A 39 -24.72 10.25 -5.40
N ILE A 40 -25.31 11.13 -4.57
CA ILE A 40 -26.54 11.85 -4.93
C ILE A 40 -26.23 13.32 -5.26
N ASN A 41 -25.22 13.93 -4.64
CA ASN A 41 -24.79 15.32 -4.87
C ASN A 41 -23.39 15.55 -4.28
N SER A 42 -22.35 14.99 -4.90
CA SER A 42 -20.98 15.25 -4.42
C SER A 42 -20.59 16.70 -4.71
N SER A 43 -20.32 17.47 -3.66
CA SER A 43 -19.66 18.77 -3.78
C SER A 43 -18.20 18.72 -3.33
N LEU A 44 -17.73 17.54 -2.89
CA LEU A 44 -16.35 17.32 -2.48
C LEU A 44 -15.44 17.34 -3.71
N THR A 45 -14.83 18.49 -3.96
CA THR A 45 -13.96 18.69 -5.13
C THR A 45 -12.58 18.07 -4.94
N THR A 46 -12.08 18.08 -3.69
CA THR A 46 -10.74 17.60 -3.35
C THR A 46 -10.77 16.81 -2.05
N PHE A 47 -10.12 15.65 -2.06
CA PHE A 47 -9.89 14.82 -0.89
C PHE A 47 -8.40 14.67 -0.63
N THR A 48 -7.95 14.97 0.58
CA THR A 48 -6.52 15.05 0.92
C THR A 48 -6.17 14.15 2.10
N PHE A 49 -5.15 13.33 1.90
CA PHE A 49 -4.38 12.72 2.99
C PHE A 49 -3.25 13.66 3.38
N GLN A 50 -3.32 14.23 4.59
CA GLN A 50 -2.29 15.14 5.09
C GLN A 50 -0.98 14.40 5.41
N TYR A 51 -1.11 13.19 5.94
CA TYR A 51 0.00 12.35 6.38
C TYR A 51 0.11 11.09 5.51
N PRO A 52 1.28 10.42 5.53
CA PRO A 52 1.44 9.15 4.84
C PRO A 52 0.36 8.18 5.28
N VAL A 53 -0.47 7.79 4.33
CA VAL A 53 -1.54 6.84 4.59
C VAL A 53 -1.13 5.47 4.11
N ASN A 54 -1.44 4.49 4.93
CA ASN A 54 -1.41 3.10 4.54
C ASN A 54 -2.84 2.56 4.54
N MET A 55 -3.40 2.41 3.34
CA MET A 55 -4.76 1.93 3.15
C MET A 55 -4.73 0.51 2.58
N MET A 56 -5.41 -0.41 3.27
CA MET A 56 -5.53 -1.80 2.86
C MET A 56 -7.00 -2.15 2.64
N ILE A 57 -7.34 -2.59 1.44
CA ILE A 57 -8.67 -3.06 1.07
C ILE A 57 -8.59 -4.58 1.01
N PHE A 58 -9.22 -5.25 1.97
CA PHE A 58 -9.20 -6.71 2.09
C PHE A 58 -10.34 -7.36 1.31
N LYS A 59 -10.36 -8.69 1.29
CA LYS A 59 -11.42 -9.49 0.66
C LYS A 59 -12.81 -9.04 1.11
N GLY A 60 -13.70 -8.78 0.15
CA GLY A 60 -15.06 -8.27 0.37
C GLY A 60 -15.12 -6.77 0.70
N GLY A 61 -13.97 -6.13 0.89
CA GLY A 61 -13.85 -4.69 1.11
C GLY A 61 -13.94 -3.91 -0.20
N VAL A 62 -14.57 -2.74 -0.14
CA VAL A 62 -14.75 -1.85 -1.30
C VAL A 62 -14.38 -0.43 -0.94
N LEU A 63 -13.46 0.16 -1.71
CA LEU A 63 -13.17 1.59 -1.67
C LEU A 63 -13.89 2.27 -2.83
N GLN A 64 -14.70 3.29 -2.55
CA GLN A 64 -15.44 4.01 -3.57
C GLN A 64 -15.05 5.48 -3.59
N ASP A 65 -14.62 5.95 -4.76
CA ASP A 65 -14.48 7.38 -5.03
C ASP A 65 -15.75 7.93 -5.65
N LEU A 66 -16.41 8.80 -4.90
CA LEU A 66 -17.59 9.54 -5.28
C LEU A 66 -17.32 11.05 -5.17
N THR A 67 -16.06 11.48 -5.23
CA THR A 67 -15.70 12.91 -5.28
C THR A 67 -16.09 13.52 -6.62
N LEU A 68 -16.43 14.81 -6.63
CA LEU A 68 -16.96 15.49 -7.82
C LEU A 68 -15.97 15.52 -8.99
N HIS A 69 -14.67 15.65 -8.69
CA HIS A 69 -13.62 15.77 -9.70
C HIS A 69 -12.74 14.53 -9.80
N HIS A 70 -13.03 13.48 -9.03
CA HIS A 70 -12.22 12.26 -8.99
C HIS A 70 -10.73 12.57 -8.75
N ARG A 71 -10.44 13.38 -7.73
CA ARG A 71 -9.09 13.90 -7.45
C ARG A 71 -8.73 13.73 -5.99
N TRP A 72 -7.68 12.94 -5.77
CA TRP A 72 -7.16 12.67 -4.44
C TRP A 72 -5.73 13.19 -4.33
N SER A 73 -5.46 13.87 -3.23
CA SER A 73 -4.17 14.44 -2.87
C SER A 73 -3.54 13.56 -1.78
N VAL A 74 -2.32 13.09 -2.02
CA VAL A 74 -1.63 12.10 -1.17
C VAL A 74 -0.23 12.58 -0.83
N SER A 75 0.22 12.38 0.41
CA SER A 75 1.60 12.66 0.78
C SER A 75 2.56 11.58 0.25
N SER A 76 3.84 11.92 0.17
CA SER A 76 4.91 10.91 0.05
C SER A 76 4.82 9.85 1.15
N ASN A 77 5.45 8.70 0.90
CA ASN A 77 5.41 7.53 1.77
C ASN A 77 4.02 6.89 1.93
N THR A 78 3.07 7.21 1.05
CA THR A 78 1.73 6.62 1.02
C THR A 78 1.74 5.28 0.29
N ILE A 79 0.96 4.32 0.78
CA ILE A 79 0.66 3.06 0.09
C ILE A 79 -0.84 2.76 0.14
N ILE A 80 -1.39 2.36 -1.00
CA ILE A 80 -2.75 1.86 -1.11
C ILE A 80 -2.68 0.47 -1.72
N THR A 81 -3.17 -0.53 -0.99
CA THR A 81 -3.11 -1.94 -1.39
C THR A 81 -4.52 -2.52 -1.44
N ILE A 82 -4.90 -3.04 -2.59
CA ILE A 82 -6.11 -3.82 -2.79
C ILE A 82 -5.70 -5.29 -2.81
N TYR A 83 -6.05 -6.03 -1.77
CA TYR A 83 -5.81 -7.47 -1.68
C TYR A 83 -6.80 -8.25 -2.53
N TYR A 84 -6.49 -9.53 -2.78
CA TYR A 84 -7.37 -10.43 -3.51
C TYR A 84 -8.80 -10.42 -2.94
N GLY A 85 -9.78 -10.24 -3.83
CA GLY A 85 -11.19 -10.12 -3.48
C GLY A 85 -11.62 -8.76 -2.89
N GLY A 86 -10.72 -7.80 -2.72
CA GLY A 86 -11.04 -6.40 -2.48
C GLY A 86 -11.17 -5.63 -3.79
N SER A 87 -11.80 -4.46 -3.75
CA SER A 87 -11.99 -3.63 -4.95
C SER A 87 -11.95 -2.12 -4.71
N PHE A 88 -11.63 -1.41 -5.78
CA PHE A 88 -11.83 0.02 -5.92
C PHE A 88 -12.84 0.29 -7.05
N ILE A 89 -13.77 1.21 -6.79
CA ILE A 89 -14.84 1.57 -7.73
C ILE A 89 -14.98 3.09 -7.76
N SER A 90 -15.14 3.64 -8.97
CA SER A 90 -15.44 5.04 -9.22
C SER A 90 -16.25 5.15 -10.52
N SER A 91 -17.02 6.21 -10.68
CA SER A 91 -17.71 6.50 -11.95
C SER A 91 -16.75 6.88 -13.07
N GLN A 92 -15.57 7.40 -12.74
CA GLN A 92 -14.52 7.79 -13.68
C GLN A 92 -13.14 7.51 -13.07
N PRO A 93 -12.06 7.46 -13.88
CA PRO A 93 -10.72 7.29 -13.32
C PRO A 93 -10.36 8.40 -12.33
N THR A 94 -9.83 8.01 -11.18
CA THR A 94 -9.43 8.93 -10.11
C THR A 94 -7.97 9.35 -10.31
N THR A 95 -7.73 10.65 -10.36
CA THR A 95 -6.39 11.22 -10.42
C THR A 95 -5.81 11.29 -9.02
N LEU A 96 -4.69 10.61 -8.79
CA LEU A 96 -3.88 10.78 -7.60
C LEU A 96 -2.84 11.86 -7.86
N ILE A 97 -2.69 12.77 -6.91
CA ILE A 97 -1.79 13.91 -6.97
C ILE A 97 -0.90 13.88 -5.74
N SER A 98 0.41 13.85 -5.95
CA SER A 98 1.39 13.89 -4.87
C SER A 98 1.57 15.30 -4.34
N ASN A 99 1.46 15.47 -3.03
CA ASN A 99 1.67 16.75 -2.35
C ASN A 99 3.14 17.16 -2.28
N THR A 100 4.06 16.25 -2.61
CA THR A 100 5.51 16.50 -2.51
C THR A 100 6.05 17.14 -3.78
N ASN A 101 5.59 16.72 -4.96
CA ASN A 101 6.15 17.14 -6.23
C ASN A 101 5.10 17.35 -7.34
N ASN A 102 3.80 17.33 -6.99
CA ASN A 102 2.68 17.41 -7.93
C ASN A 102 2.69 16.33 -9.03
N SER A 103 3.44 15.23 -8.83
CA SER A 103 3.36 14.11 -9.76
C SER A 103 1.96 13.51 -9.72
N THR A 104 1.50 13.03 -10.87
CA THR A 104 0.15 12.50 -11.01
C THR A 104 0.19 11.08 -11.57
N ALA A 105 -0.79 10.29 -11.17
CA ALA A 105 -1.09 9.01 -11.77
C ALA A 105 -2.59 8.76 -11.76
N THR A 106 -3.04 7.92 -12.68
CA THR A 106 -4.44 7.55 -12.80
C THR A 106 -4.70 6.24 -12.06
N PHE A 107 -5.77 6.24 -11.26
CA PHE A 107 -6.37 5.08 -10.64
C PHE A 107 -7.64 4.75 -11.42
N ASN A 108 -7.64 3.63 -12.17
CA ASN A 108 -8.75 3.30 -13.06
C ASN A 108 -10.07 3.19 -12.30
N SER A 109 -11.18 3.47 -13.00
CA SER A 109 -12.52 3.50 -12.41
C SER A 109 -13.00 2.18 -11.79
N SER A 110 -12.40 1.05 -12.17
CA SER A 110 -12.67 -0.25 -11.57
C SER A 110 -11.39 -1.07 -11.49
N ILE A 111 -11.00 -1.43 -10.27
CA ILE A 111 -9.82 -2.25 -10.00
C ILE A 111 -10.19 -3.31 -8.98
N SER A 112 -9.88 -4.56 -9.31
CA SER A 112 -9.93 -5.69 -8.38
C SER A 112 -8.51 -6.06 -7.95
N GLY A 113 -8.34 -6.46 -6.69
CA GLY A 113 -7.05 -6.92 -6.21
C GLY A 113 -6.59 -8.24 -6.86
N PRO A 114 -5.28 -8.51 -6.90
CA PRO A 114 -4.22 -7.76 -6.23
C PRO A 114 -3.77 -6.50 -6.99
N TYR A 115 -3.66 -5.38 -6.28
CA TYR A 115 -3.19 -4.11 -6.84
C TYR A 115 -2.51 -3.26 -5.78
N THR A 116 -1.44 -2.56 -6.12
CA THR A 116 -0.77 -1.63 -5.21
C THR A 116 -0.47 -0.31 -5.90
N ILE A 117 -0.67 0.77 -5.16
CA ILE A 117 -0.20 2.10 -5.49
C ILE A 117 0.79 2.53 -4.42
N THR A 118 1.93 3.07 -4.83
CA THR A 118 2.93 3.63 -3.93
C THR A 118 3.21 5.07 -4.29
N VAL A 119 3.42 5.91 -3.28
CA VAL A 119 4.00 7.24 -3.43
C VAL A 119 5.34 7.22 -2.72
N ASP A 120 6.44 7.29 -3.47
CA ASP A 120 7.78 7.24 -2.88
C ASP A 120 8.11 8.52 -2.08
N LEU A 121 9.30 8.57 -1.48
CA LEU A 121 9.75 9.70 -0.68
C LEU A 121 9.92 10.99 -1.50
N GLN A 122 10.17 10.86 -2.80
CA GLN A 122 10.28 11.98 -3.73
C GLN A 122 8.92 12.40 -4.28
N GLY A 123 7.84 11.69 -3.90
CA GLY A 123 6.49 11.96 -4.31
C GLY A 123 6.08 11.29 -5.62
N LYS A 124 6.91 10.43 -6.23
CA LYS A 124 6.55 9.72 -7.47
C LYS A 124 5.49 8.66 -7.19
N ILE A 125 4.43 8.67 -7.99
CA ILE A 125 3.35 7.68 -7.90
C ILE A 125 3.63 6.52 -8.86
N GLN A 126 3.48 5.29 -8.38
CA GLN A 126 3.64 4.07 -9.18
C GLN A 126 2.52 3.08 -8.89
N ASN A 127 2.09 2.41 -9.95
CA ASN A 127 0.97 1.47 -9.94
C ASN A 127 1.46 0.07 -10.29
N TYR A 128 0.91 -0.95 -9.64
CA TYR A 128 1.31 -2.33 -9.82
C TYR A 128 0.13 -3.29 -9.76
N SER A 129 0.04 -4.21 -10.70
CA SER A 129 -0.95 -5.31 -10.76
C SER A 129 -0.62 -6.47 -9.82
N SER A 130 0.01 -6.18 -8.67
CA SER A 130 0.38 -7.15 -7.63
C SER A 130 0.49 -6.45 -6.29
N ILE A 131 0.53 -7.23 -5.20
CA ILE A 131 0.86 -6.70 -3.87
C ILE A 131 2.34 -6.33 -3.84
N LYS A 132 2.67 -5.08 -3.55
CA LYS A 132 4.05 -4.59 -3.55
C LYS A 132 4.50 -4.13 -2.18
N PHE A 133 5.73 -4.47 -1.85
CA PHE A 133 6.47 -3.89 -0.74
C PHE A 133 7.76 -3.30 -1.28
N ALA A 134 8.06 -2.08 -0.86
CA ALA A 134 9.30 -1.40 -1.17
C ALA A 134 9.78 -0.64 0.07
N PRO A 135 11.09 -0.63 0.33
CA PRO A 135 11.65 0.06 1.48
C PRO A 135 11.62 1.58 1.27
N CYS A 136 11.53 2.30 2.37
CA CYS A 136 11.72 3.76 2.42
C CYS A 136 13.01 4.15 3.15
N GLU A 137 13.59 3.24 3.92
CA GLU A 137 14.91 3.36 4.54
C GLU A 137 15.61 2.00 4.58
N SER A 138 16.92 1.99 4.80
CA SER A 138 17.65 0.75 5.11
C SER A 138 17.34 0.34 6.54
N GLY A 139 17.17 -0.96 6.82
CA GLY A 139 16.76 -1.40 8.14
C GLY A 139 16.47 -2.89 8.25
N ASP A 140 15.81 -3.30 9.33
CA ASP A 140 15.39 -4.70 9.50
C ASP A 140 14.08 -4.97 8.76
N PHE A 141 14.02 -6.07 8.03
CA PHE A 141 12.88 -6.50 7.24
C PHE A 141 11.57 -6.58 8.03
N GLY A 142 11.61 -6.87 9.34
CA GLY A 142 10.40 -6.92 10.17
C GLY A 142 9.99 -5.58 10.77
N LEU A 143 10.82 -4.54 10.66
CA LEU A 143 10.50 -3.23 11.21
C LEU A 143 9.60 -2.47 10.25
N ASN A 144 8.45 -2.03 10.74
CA ASN A 144 7.51 -1.23 9.95
C ASN A 144 8.15 0.04 9.38
N SER A 145 9.07 0.70 10.11
CA SER A 145 9.70 1.94 9.65
C SER A 145 10.55 1.76 8.39
N THR A 146 11.05 0.55 8.14
CA THR A 146 11.83 0.20 6.95
C THR A 146 11.02 0.27 5.66
N TRP A 147 9.70 0.14 5.73
CA TRP A 147 8.83 -0.04 4.57
C TRP A 147 7.97 1.18 4.27
N LEU A 148 7.74 1.43 2.99
CA LEU A 148 6.78 2.45 2.55
C LEU A 148 5.41 2.24 3.22
N GLY A 149 4.84 3.33 3.72
CA GLY A 149 3.56 3.29 4.45
C GLY A 149 3.62 2.64 5.84
N GLY A 150 4.82 2.30 6.34
CA GLY A 150 4.96 1.76 7.69
C GLY A 150 4.45 0.32 7.83
N LEU A 151 4.54 -0.52 6.79
CA LEU A 151 4.11 -1.92 6.83
C LEU A 151 5.19 -2.89 6.41
N ALA A 152 5.65 -3.70 7.35
CA ALA A 152 6.45 -4.86 7.01
C ALA A 152 5.64 -5.92 6.23
N PRO A 153 6.27 -6.60 5.25
CA PRO A 153 5.73 -7.83 4.68
C PRO A 153 5.51 -8.85 5.80
N THR A 154 4.40 -9.59 5.73
CA THR A 154 4.08 -10.68 6.67
C THR A 154 3.36 -11.79 5.93
N VAL A 155 3.33 -13.01 6.49
CA VAL A 155 2.61 -14.16 5.91
C VAL A 155 1.14 -13.82 5.62
N GLY A 156 0.46 -13.14 6.54
CA GLY A 156 -0.95 -12.78 6.35
C GLY A 156 -1.20 -11.72 5.26
N ARG A 157 -0.18 -10.93 4.91
CA ARG A 157 -0.24 -9.95 3.81
C ARG A 157 0.26 -10.52 2.48
N CYS A 158 1.05 -11.59 2.52
CA CYS A 158 1.70 -12.19 1.37
C CYS A 158 1.30 -13.64 1.16
N SER A 159 0.06 -13.95 1.52
CA SER A 159 -0.53 -15.27 1.36
C SER A 159 -0.36 -15.77 -0.10
N PRO A 160 0.30 -16.92 -0.31
CA PRO A 160 0.45 -17.49 -1.65
C PRO A 160 -0.90 -17.75 -2.33
N ASN A 161 -1.93 -18.08 -1.55
CA ASN A 161 -3.28 -18.34 -2.03
C ASN A 161 -3.93 -17.09 -2.65
N ASP A 162 -3.43 -15.90 -2.32
CA ASP A 162 -3.91 -14.61 -2.81
C ASP A 162 -2.98 -14.01 -3.89
N GLY A 163 -2.10 -14.84 -4.48
CA GLY A 163 -1.13 -14.44 -5.50
C GLY A 163 0.21 -13.95 -4.94
N GLY A 164 0.37 -13.95 -3.62
CA GLY A 164 1.61 -13.57 -2.95
C GLY A 164 1.92 -12.07 -3.00
N CYS A 165 3.18 -11.73 -2.68
CA CYS A 165 3.71 -10.37 -2.75
C CYS A 165 4.95 -10.29 -3.62
N ASN A 166 5.16 -9.11 -4.19
CA ASN A 166 6.40 -8.78 -4.86
C ASN A 166 7.16 -7.75 -4.01
N LEU A 167 8.33 -8.14 -3.54
CA LEU A 167 9.25 -7.29 -2.80
C LEU A 167 10.27 -6.68 -3.77
N ILE A 168 10.44 -5.36 -3.77
CA ILE A 168 11.47 -4.66 -4.55
C ILE A 168 12.44 -3.99 -3.57
N ILE A 169 13.72 -4.34 -3.65
CA ILE A 169 14.80 -3.67 -2.89
C ILE A 169 15.67 -2.89 -3.89
N PRO A 170 15.54 -1.55 -3.99
CA PRO A 170 16.35 -0.74 -4.89
C PRO A 170 17.83 -0.70 -4.48
N THR A 171 18.71 -0.30 -5.41
CA THR A 171 20.19 -0.36 -5.28
C THR A 171 20.75 0.35 -4.04
N ASN A 172 20.08 1.40 -3.58
CA ASN A 172 20.46 2.26 -2.47
C ASN A 172 19.92 1.82 -1.11
N PHE A 173 19.24 0.68 -1.03
CA PHE A 173 18.69 0.14 0.21
C PHE A 173 19.38 -1.16 0.62
N ASN A 174 19.66 -1.24 1.92
CA ASN A 174 20.20 -2.41 2.58
C ASN A 174 19.17 -2.91 3.58
N ILE A 175 18.58 -4.07 3.29
CA ILE A 175 17.59 -4.69 4.16
C ILE A 175 18.23 -5.87 4.86
N THR A 176 18.20 -5.84 6.18
CA THR A 176 18.76 -6.88 7.03
C THR A 176 17.63 -7.71 7.64
N ARG A 177 17.88 -8.97 7.96
CA ARG A 177 17.01 -9.74 8.85
C ARG A 177 17.87 -10.41 9.90
N ARG A 178 17.72 -9.97 11.15
CA ARG A 178 18.32 -10.65 12.31
C ARG A 178 17.22 -11.45 13.03
N ASN A 179 17.47 -12.74 13.28
CA ASN A 179 16.67 -13.66 14.12
C ASN A 179 15.45 -14.37 13.49
N ASN A 180 15.00 -15.41 14.22
CA ASN A 180 14.13 -16.54 13.81
C ASN A 180 12.61 -16.27 13.72
N GLN A 181 12.16 -15.07 13.40
CA GLN A 181 10.70 -14.84 13.36
C GLN A 181 10.14 -14.89 11.94
N SER A 182 9.30 -15.91 11.74
CA SER A 182 8.38 -16.17 10.62
C SER A 182 9.03 -16.27 9.23
N THR A 183 9.09 -17.50 8.71
CA THR A 183 9.15 -17.78 7.28
C THR A 183 8.00 -17.06 6.58
N ILE A 184 8.31 -16.17 5.63
CA ILE A 184 7.28 -15.62 4.74
C ILE A 184 7.29 -16.44 3.45
N ASN A 185 6.28 -17.28 3.30
CA ASN A 185 6.03 -17.99 2.05
C ASN A 185 5.19 -17.11 1.12
N GLY A 186 5.35 -17.24 -0.20
CA GLY A 186 4.55 -16.49 -1.18
C GLY A 186 5.09 -15.09 -1.50
N VAL A 187 6.37 -14.82 -1.25
CA VAL A 187 7.00 -13.56 -1.68
C VAL A 187 7.93 -13.83 -2.85
N ASN A 188 7.64 -13.21 -4.00
CA ASN A 188 8.62 -13.05 -5.07
C ASN A 188 9.51 -11.86 -4.70
N VAL A 189 10.81 -12.12 -4.55
CA VAL A 189 11.76 -11.06 -4.15
C VAL A 189 12.60 -10.65 -5.35
N TYR A 190 12.54 -9.35 -5.69
CA TYR A 190 13.33 -8.69 -6.72
C TYR A 190 14.37 -7.79 -6.04
N ILE A 191 15.65 -8.17 -6.10
CA ILE A 191 16.73 -7.49 -5.37
C ILE A 191 17.63 -6.78 -6.37
N TYR A 192 17.61 -5.45 -6.35
CA TYR A 192 18.56 -4.60 -7.06
C TYR A 192 19.62 -4.00 -6.13
N GLY A 193 19.30 -3.84 -4.84
CA GLY A 193 20.23 -3.45 -3.76
C GLY A 193 20.82 -4.62 -3.01
N SER A 194 20.88 -4.51 -1.68
CA SER A 194 21.39 -5.59 -0.84
C SER A 194 20.32 -6.13 0.11
N PHE A 195 20.32 -7.45 0.25
CA PHE A 195 19.50 -8.17 1.22
C PHE A 195 20.43 -9.08 2.02
N GLU A 196 20.56 -8.81 3.32
CA GLU A 196 21.41 -9.55 4.22
C GLU A 196 20.56 -10.36 5.20
N ILE A 197 20.82 -11.65 5.28
CA ILE A 197 20.19 -12.56 6.22
C ILE A 197 21.29 -13.04 7.16
N SER A 198 21.12 -12.82 8.47
CA SER A 198 21.98 -13.42 9.49
C SER A 198 21.10 -14.26 10.42
N SER A 199 21.04 -15.56 10.15
CA SER A 199 20.26 -16.50 10.96
C SER A 199 20.84 -17.91 10.95
N TRP A 200 20.50 -18.69 11.98
CA TRP A 200 20.81 -20.13 12.10
C TRP A 200 19.70 -21.04 11.56
N VAL A 201 18.73 -20.51 10.80
CA VAL A 201 17.53 -21.22 10.33
C VAL A 201 17.33 -21.03 8.82
N SER A 202 16.69 -22.01 8.19
CA SER A 202 16.38 -22.01 6.76
C SER A 202 15.27 -21.01 6.41
N TYR A 203 15.49 -20.22 5.35
CA TYR A 203 14.44 -19.42 4.70
C TYR A 203 14.21 -19.92 3.27
N PHE A 204 12.95 -19.95 2.84
CA PHE A 204 12.58 -20.26 1.47
C PHE A 204 12.18 -18.97 0.76
N PHE A 205 13.06 -18.44 -0.10
CA PHE A 205 12.73 -17.33 -0.99
C PHE A 205 12.70 -17.85 -2.42
N HIS A 206 11.67 -17.47 -3.18
CA HIS A 206 11.71 -17.61 -4.63
C HIS A 206 12.35 -16.33 -5.20
N LEU A 207 13.62 -16.44 -5.58
CA LEU A 207 14.40 -15.34 -6.14
C LEU A 207 14.24 -15.35 -7.66
N SER A 208 13.67 -14.28 -8.22
CA SER A 208 13.69 -14.05 -9.66
C SER A 208 14.56 -12.83 -9.94
N HIS A 209 15.74 -13.05 -10.52
CA HIS A 209 16.75 -12.04 -10.85
C HIS A 209 17.36 -11.33 -9.63
N ALA A 210 18.30 -11.98 -8.92
CA ALA A 210 18.97 -11.39 -7.77
C ALA A 210 20.48 -11.68 -7.74
N PHE A 211 21.27 -10.71 -7.28
CA PHE A 211 22.59 -10.96 -6.69
C PHE A 211 22.37 -11.20 -5.18
N LEU A 212 22.33 -12.46 -4.77
CA LEU A 212 22.23 -12.84 -3.36
C LEU A 212 23.64 -12.81 -2.73
N ARG A 213 23.89 -11.87 -1.82
CA ARG A 213 25.13 -11.88 -1.02
C ARG A 213 24.86 -12.55 0.33
N LEU A 214 25.15 -13.85 0.41
CA LEU A 214 25.16 -14.58 1.67
C LEU A 214 26.45 -14.22 2.44
N ARG A 215 26.32 -13.71 3.66
CA ARG A 215 27.43 -13.61 4.62
C ARG A 215 27.22 -14.68 5.68
N TRP A 216 28.23 -15.51 5.86
CA TRP A 216 28.30 -16.56 6.88
C TRP A 216 29.22 -16.09 7.99
#